data_AF-A0A646KVY4-F1
#
_entry.id   AF-A0A646KVY4-F1
#
_cell.length_a   1.000
_cell.length_b   1.000
_cell.length_c   1.000
_cell.angle_alpha   90.00
_cell.angle_beta   90.00
_cell.angle_gamma   90.00
#
_symmetry.space_group_name_H-M   'P 1'
#
loop_
_entity.id
_entity.type
_entity.pdbx_description
1 polymer ?
#
loop_
_entity_poly.entity_id
_entity_poly.type
_entity_poly.pdbx_seq_one_letter_code
_entity_poly.pdbx_strand_id
1 'polypeptide(L)'
;MPFQGGSNKRWILEELGDRIRPEWNRAARHWEIARPHLRTLVESMAMKFGEVNVYMEFSTRQRCDMRCSNAVGDDCVCSCMGENHGGAAYWQRWTLVGDTTLIGSSEVLERQYLVRRSDLVKVDRSGFFSSGGTPR
;
A
#
# COMPACT_ATOMS: atom_id res chain seq x y z
N MET A 1 6.94 9.83 -8.41
CA MET A 1 8.34 9.70 -8.88
C MET A 1 8.38 10.02 -10.38
N PRO A 2 9.13 11.03 -10.85
CA PRO A 2 9.18 11.39 -12.27
C PRO A 2 9.88 10.31 -13.11
N PHE A 3 9.61 10.23 -14.41
CA PHE A 3 10.39 9.35 -15.30
C PHE A 3 11.85 9.84 -15.39
N GLN A 4 12.80 8.91 -15.23
CA GLN A 4 14.25 9.21 -15.26
C GLN A 4 14.96 8.27 -16.25
N GLY A 5 14.62 8.36 -17.54
CA GLY A 5 15.35 7.66 -18.60
C GLY A 5 15.41 6.14 -18.45
N GLY A 6 14.40 5.51 -17.84
CA GLY A 6 14.34 4.07 -17.59
C GLY A 6 14.95 3.60 -16.27
N SER A 7 15.69 4.43 -15.52
CA SER A 7 16.26 4.04 -14.22
C SER A 7 15.16 3.63 -13.22
N ASN A 8 14.07 4.41 -13.18
CA ASN A 8 12.93 4.13 -12.30
C ASN A 8 12.16 2.90 -12.74
N LYS A 9 12.05 2.64 -14.05
CA LYS A 9 11.43 1.41 -14.55
C LYS A 9 12.21 0.19 -14.08
N ARG A 10 13.53 0.22 -14.26
CA ARG A 10 14.41 -0.87 -13.83
C ARG A 10 14.31 -1.09 -12.32
N TRP A 11 14.40 -0.02 -11.53
CA TRP A 11 14.25 -0.13 -10.08
C TRP A 11 12.88 -0.70 -9.67
N ILE A 12 11.79 -0.26 -10.29
CA ILE A 12 10.44 -0.83 -10.02
C ILE A 12 10.41 -2.33 -10.35
N LEU A 13 11.03 -2.76 -11.44
CA LEU A 13 11.11 -4.18 -11.80
C LEU A 13 11.97 -4.98 -10.82
N GLU A 14 13.09 -4.43 -10.35
CA GLU A 14 13.95 -5.07 -9.34
C GLU A 14 13.20 -5.28 -8.01
N GLU A 15 12.36 -4.34 -7.60
CA GLU A 15 11.59 -4.42 -6.35
C GLU A 15 10.35 -5.33 -6.44
N LEU A 16 9.69 -5.38 -7.62
CA LEU A 16 8.40 -6.05 -7.78
C LEU A 16 8.49 -7.39 -8.56
N GLY A 17 9.64 -7.70 -9.15
CA GLY A 17 9.92 -8.92 -9.89
C GLY A 17 9.53 -8.88 -11.38
N ASP A 18 9.92 -9.93 -12.11
CA ASP A 18 9.85 -9.95 -13.58
C ASP A 18 8.43 -10.14 -14.16
N ARG A 19 7.46 -10.53 -13.33
CA ARG A 19 6.07 -10.79 -13.76
C ARG A 19 5.17 -9.57 -13.62
N ILE A 20 5.73 -8.37 -13.72
CA ILE A 20 4.96 -7.13 -13.67
C ILE A 20 5.22 -6.27 -14.91
N ARG A 21 4.26 -5.41 -15.24
CA ARG A 21 4.35 -4.48 -16.36
C ARG A 21 4.06 -3.06 -15.88
N PRO A 22 5.07 -2.36 -15.32
CA PRO A 22 4.91 -0.96 -14.94
C PRO A 22 4.84 -0.11 -16.22
N GLU A 23 3.81 0.72 -16.32
CA GLU A 23 3.55 1.58 -17.47
C GLU A 23 3.74 3.04 -17.10
N TRP A 24 4.36 3.82 -17.99
CA TRP A 24 4.51 5.26 -17.77
C TRP A 24 3.39 6.01 -18.50
N ASN A 25 2.46 6.57 -17.73
CA ASN A 25 1.44 7.46 -18.27
C ASN A 25 2.05 8.83 -18.55
N ARG A 26 2.30 9.13 -19.83
CA ARG A 26 2.93 10.39 -20.25
C ARG A 26 2.06 11.62 -19.97
N ALA A 27 0.75 11.49 -20.10
CA ALA A 27 -0.19 12.59 -19.91
C ALA A 27 -0.31 12.97 -18.44
N ALA A 28 -0.50 11.96 -17.57
CA ALA A 28 -0.62 12.16 -16.13
C ALA A 28 0.75 12.26 -15.41
N ARG A 29 1.85 11.98 -16.12
CA ARG A 29 3.24 12.01 -15.62
C ARG A 29 3.45 11.14 -14.37
N HIS A 30 2.89 9.93 -14.36
CA HIS A 30 3.08 8.95 -13.29
C HIS A 30 3.33 7.54 -13.82
N TRP A 31 3.73 6.66 -12.92
CA TRP A 31 3.78 5.22 -13.17
C TRP A 31 2.44 4.58 -12.80
N GLU A 32 1.97 3.67 -13.64
CA GLU A 32 0.83 2.80 -13.39
C GLU A 32 1.35 1.38 -13.13
N ILE A 33 0.83 0.74 -12.08
CA ILE A 33 1.14 -0.62 -11.66
C ILE A 33 -0.16 -1.34 -11.30
N ALA A 34 -0.15 -2.67 -11.33
CA ALA A 34 -1.28 -3.44 -10.82
C ALA A 34 -1.39 -3.26 -9.29
N ARG A 35 -2.63 -3.12 -8.80
CA ARG A 35 -2.95 -2.89 -7.38
C ARG A 35 -2.26 -3.83 -6.40
N PRO A 36 -2.13 -5.16 -6.65
CA PRO A 36 -1.47 -6.08 -5.70
C PRO A 36 -0.01 -5.80 -5.39
N HIS A 37 0.64 -4.88 -6.13
CA HIS A 37 2.02 -4.47 -5.88
C HIS A 37 2.12 -3.16 -5.10
N LEU A 38 0.99 -2.54 -4.74
CA LEU A 38 0.95 -1.26 -4.05
C LEU A 38 1.75 -1.32 -2.75
N ARG A 39 1.47 -2.32 -1.90
CA ARG A 39 2.15 -2.45 -0.61
C ARG A 39 3.66 -2.57 -0.78
N THR A 40 4.12 -3.51 -1.60
CA THR A 40 5.55 -3.76 -1.83
C THR A 40 6.22 -2.50 -2.38
N LEU A 41 5.63 -1.84 -3.39
CA LEU A 41 6.24 -0.66 -3.98
C LEU A 41 6.35 0.49 -2.97
N VAL A 42 5.29 0.77 -2.22
CA VAL A 42 5.27 1.83 -1.20
C VAL A 42 6.32 1.58 -0.13
N GLU A 43 6.44 0.33 0.35
CA GLU A 43 7.42 -0.03 1.35
C GLU A 43 8.85 0.08 0.82
N SER A 44 9.13 -0.39 -0.40
CA SER A 44 10.40 -0.18 -1.08
C SER A 44 10.73 1.30 -1.29
N MET A 45 9.72 2.13 -1.60
CA MET A 45 9.89 3.58 -1.68
C MET A 45 10.23 4.19 -0.31
N ALA A 46 9.57 3.80 0.77
CA ALA A 46 9.91 4.27 2.12
C ALA A 46 11.31 3.79 2.53
N MET A 47 11.68 2.57 2.19
CA MET A 47 13.05 2.06 2.37
C MET A 47 14.07 2.90 1.58
N LYS A 48 13.75 3.36 0.38
CA LYS A 48 14.64 4.19 -0.45
C LYS A 48 14.72 5.66 -0.01
N PHE A 49 13.57 6.29 0.25
CA PHE A 49 13.45 7.74 0.46
C PHE A 49 13.29 8.16 1.92
N GLY A 50 13.12 7.22 2.85
CA GLY A 50 12.96 7.46 4.28
C GLY A 50 11.50 7.56 4.71
N GLU A 51 10.68 8.28 3.95
CA GLU A 51 9.23 8.37 4.14
C GLU A 51 8.48 8.57 2.82
N VAL A 52 7.21 8.16 2.78
CA VAL A 52 6.31 8.29 1.63
C VAL A 52 4.92 8.67 2.09
N ASN A 53 4.34 9.71 1.48
CA ASN A 53 2.91 9.99 1.58
C ASN A 53 2.16 9.16 0.54
N VAL A 54 1.11 8.48 0.98
CA VAL A 54 0.27 7.61 0.14
C VAL A 54 -1.16 8.12 0.21
N TYR A 55 -1.70 8.51 -0.93
CA TYR A 55 -3.09 8.93 -1.06
C TYR A 55 -3.85 7.80 -1.74
N MET A 56 -4.89 7.29 -1.08
CA MET A 56 -5.70 6.20 -1.60
C MET A 56 -7.13 6.65 -1.81
N GLU A 57 -7.65 6.34 -2.98
CA GLU A 57 -9.01 6.65 -3.39
C GLU A 57 -9.92 5.43 -3.25
N PHE A 58 -11.09 5.64 -2.65
CA PHE A 58 -12.12 4.64 -2.43
C PHE A 58 -13.44 5.11 -3.02
N SER A 59 -14.25 4.18 -3.52
CA SER A 59 -15.57 4.53 -4.06
C SER A 59 -16.57 4.80 -2.94
N THR A 60 -17.35 5.88 -3.02
CA THR A 60 -18.50 6.11 -2.13
C THR A 60 -19.67 5.17 -2.41
N ARG A 61 -19.67 4.52 -3.58
CA ARG A 61 -20.77 3.63 -4.03
C ARG A 61 -20.51 2.15 -3.73
N GLN A 62 -19.25 1.74 -3.64
CA GLN A 62 -18.92 0.33 -3.47
C GLN A 62 -19.09 -0.12 -2.02
N ARG A 63 -20.06 -1.01 -1.78
CA ARG A 63 -20.34 -1.58 -0.46
C ARG A 63 -19.48 -2.83 -0.22
N CYS A 64 -19.18 -3.10 1.05
CA CYS A 64 -18.56 -4.37 1.43
C CYS A 64 -19.48 -5.55 1.11
N ASP A 65 -18.89 -6.63 0.66
CA ASP A 65 -19.51 -7.95 0.59
C ASP A 65 -18.64 -8.98 1.35
N MET A 66 -19.05 -10.25 1.29
CA MET A 66 -18.31 -11.36 1.89
C MET A 66 -16.90 -11.54 1.30
N ARG A 67 -16.65 -11.04 0.08
CA ARG A 67 -15.30 -11.10 -0.50
C ARG A 67 -14.40 -10.12 0.22
N CYS A 68 -14.88 -8.91 0.52
CA CYS A 68 -14.12 -7.92 1.30
C CYS A 68 -13.82 -8.42 2.72
N SER A 69 -14.81 -8.93 3.43
CA SER A 69 -14.62 -9.38 4.82
C SER A 69 -13.65 -10.56 4.94
N ASN A 70 -13.60 -11.41 3.91
CA ASN A 70 -12.73 -12.60 3.87
C ASN A 70 -11.48 -12.39 3.00
N ALA A 71 -11.26 -11.19 2.48
CA ALA A 71 -10.16 -10.94 1.56
C ALA A 71 -8.80 -11.06 2.28
N VAL A 72 -7.82 -11.52 1.50
CA VAL A 72 -6.42 -11.58 1.88
C VAL A 72 -5.67 -10.74 0.85
N GLY A 73 -4.84 -9.80 1.30
CA GLY A 73 -4.00 -8.99 0.41
C GLY A 73 -4.06 -7.50 0.69
N ASP A 74 -3.93 -6.69 -0.37
CA ASP A 74 -3.95 -5.22 -0.36
C ASP A 74 -4.84 -4.61 -1.48
N ASP A 75 -5.79 -5.39 -2.02
CA ASP A 75 -6.87 -4.90 -2.89
C ASP A 75 -8.18 -4.51 -2.15
N CYS A 76 -8.42 -3.20 -2.00
CA CYS A 76 -9.64 -2.67 -1.40
C CYS A 76 -10.06 -1.36 -2.05
N VAL A 77 -11.33 -1.28 -2.44
CA VAL A 77 -11.94 -0.13 -3.11
C VAL A 77 -13.31 0.24 -2.51
N CYS A 78 -13.73 -0.43 -1.43
CA CYS A 78 -15.01 -0.20 -0.73
C CYS A 78 -15.03 1.20 -0.07
N SER A 79 -16.24 1.71 0.16
CA SER A 79 -16.47 2.90 0.99
C SER A 79 -16.03 2.72 2.45
N CYS A 80 -15.82 1.47 2.89
CA CYS A 80 -15.29 1.13 4.21
C CYS A 80 -13.79 1.43 4.38
N MET A 81 -13.10 1.81 3.31
CA MET A 81 -11.69 2.21 3.34
C MET A 81 -10.75 1.16 3.97
N GLY A 82 -11.13 -0.13 3.86
CA GLY A 82 -10.38 -1.26 4.41
C GLY A 82 -10.68 -1.62 5.86
N GLU A 83 -11.63 -0.95 6.53
CA GLU A 83 -11.96 -1.24 7.94
C GLU A 83 -12.53 -2.63 8.16
N ASN A 84 -13.32 -3.12 7.21
CA ASN A 84 -13.89 -4.47 7.25
C ASN A 84 -13.04 -5.50 6.49
N HIS A 85 -11.93 -5.11 5.87
CA HIS A 85 -11.16 -5.99 4.99
C HIS A 85 -10.43 -7.06 5.81
N GLY A 86 -10.66 -8.33 5.46
CA GLY A 86 -9.94 -9.48 6.05
C GLY A 86 -10.11 -9.65 7.56
N GLY A 87 -11.26 -9.27 8.13
CA GLY A 87 -11.49 -9.33 9.58
C GLY A 87 -10.96 -8.13 10.37
N ALA A 88 -10.73 -7.00 9.70
CA ALA A 88 -10.12 -5.75 10.17
C ALA A 88 -8.58 -5.82 10.29
N ALA A 89 -7.95 -4.63 10.21
CA ALA A 89 -6.50 -4.40 10.33
C ALA A 89 -5.66 -4.55 9.04
N TYR A 90 -6.10 -3.89 7.98
CA TYR A 90 -5.50 -3.92 6.65
C TYR A 90 -4.19 -3.10 6.47
N TRP A 91 -4.01 -2.04 7.28
CA TRP A 91 -2.90 -1.07 7.17
C TRP A 91 -2.07 -0.92 8.45
N GLN A 92 -1.84 -1.99 9.19
CA GLN A 92 -1.19 -1.94 10.51
C GLN A 92 0.21 -1.28 10.54
N ARG A 93 0.92 -1.27 9.40
CA ARG A 93 2.28 -0.70 9.28
C ARG A 93 2.31 0.75 8.77
N TRP A 94 1.17 1.31 8.38
CA TRP A 94 1.08 2.63 7.76
C TRP A 94 0.33 3.57 8.71
N THR A 95 0.89 4.76 8.94
CA THR A 95 0.29 5.72 9.86
C THR A 95 -0.80 6.50 9.14
N LEU A 96 -2.04 6.41 9.61
CA LEU A 96 -3.14 7.24 9.11
C LEU A 96 -2.86 8.72 9.45
N VAL A 97 -2.96 9.60 8.46
CA VAL A 97 -2.80 11.04 8.64
C VAL A 97 -4.17 11.71 8.54
N GLY A 98 -4.70 12.16 9.68
CA GLY A 98 -5.95 12.93 9.75
C GLY A 98 -7.23 12.14 9.47
N ASP A 99 -8.33 12.87 9.32
CA ASP A 99 -9.63 12.34 8.92
C ASP A 99 -9.73 12.18 7.39
N THR A 100 -10.71 11.40 6.93
CA THR A 100 -10.92 11.13 5.50
C THR A 100 -11.38 12.39 4.76
N THR A 101 -10.71 12.74 3.66
CA THR A 101 -11.05 13.90 2.82
C THR A 101 -11.81 13.44 1.57
N LEU A 102 -12.94 14.09 1.25
CA LEU A 102 -13.64 13.89 -0.03
C LEU A 102 -12.95 14.71 -1.12
N ILE A 103 -12.32 14.06 -2.11
CA ILE A 103 -11.72 14.74 -3.26
C ILE A 103 -12.42 14.26 -4.54
N GLY A 104 -13.02 15.19 -5.30
CA GLY A 104 -13.69 14.91 -6.58
C GLY A 104 -15.22 14.87 -6.53
N SER A 105 -15.86 14.79 -7.70
CA SER A 105 -17.31 14.90 -7.90
C SER A 105 -18.11 13.83 -7.14
N SER A 106 -18.43 14.05 -5.87
CA SER A 106 -19.34 13.26 -5.01
C SER A 106 -19.07 11.74 -4.85
N GLU A 107 -18.09 11.16 -5.54
CA GLU A 107 -18.00 9.72 -5.77
C GLU A 107 -16.75 9.05 -5.17
N VAL A 108 -15.79 9.82 -4.67
CA VAL A 108 -14.49 9.33 -4.20
C VAL A 108 -14.18 9.85 -2.80
N LEU A 109 -13.77 8.94 -1.92
CA LEU A 109 -13.17 9.20 -0.61
C LEU A 109 -11.66 9.04 -0.72
N GLU A 110 -10.90 10.01 -0.22
CA GLU A 110 -9.45 9.92 -0.14
C GLU A 110 -8.99 9.72 1.31
N ARG A 111 -8.04 8.80 1.49
CA ARG A 111 -7.37 8.59 2.77
C ARG A 111 -5.86 8.72 2.58
N GLN A 112 -5.25 9.55 3.41
CA GLN A 112 -3.81 9.77 3.42
C GLN A 112 -3.14 8.86 4.47
N TYR A 113 -2.07 8.20 4.05
CA TYR A 113 -1.17 7.46 4.91
C TYR A 113 0.24 8.01 4.82
N LEU A 114 0.97 7.88 5.91
CA LEU A 114 2.39 8.12 5.98
C LEU A 114 3.10 6.81 6.29
N VAL A 115 4.03 6.44 5.42
CA VAL A 115 4.86 5.24 5.56
C VAL A 115 6.29 5.66 5.81
N ARG A 116 6.82 5.37 6.99
CA ARG A 116 8.19 5.70 7.37
C ARG A 116 9.03 4.44 7.42
N ARG A 117 10.28 4.52 6.96
CA ARG A 117 11.29 3.45 7.09
C ARG A 117 11.39 2.94 8.53
N SER A 118 11.33 3.84 9.52
CA SER A 118 11.40 3.50 10.94
C SER A 118 10.31 2.54 11.39
N ASP A 119 9.12 2.65 10.80
CA ASP A 119 7.94 1.90 11.23
C ASP A 119 7.96 0.50 10.62
N LEU A 120 8.49 0.38 9.39
CA LEU A 120 8.70 -0.90 8.72
C LEU A 120 9.75 -1.77 9.44
N VAL A 121 10.89 -1.18 9.85
CA VAL A 121 12.00 -1.91 10.50
C VAL A 121 11.66 -2.36 11.93
N LYS A 122 10.86 -1.59 12.68
CA LYS A 122 10.44 -1.96 14.04
C LYS A 122 9.63 -3.26 14.06
N VAL A 123 8.72 -3.40 13.10
CA VAL A 123 7.81 -4.55 13.02
C VAL A 123 8.55 -5.85 12.68
N ASP A 124 9.51 -5.80 11.75
CA ASP A 124 10.35 -6.94 11.37
C ASP A 124 11.14 -7.50 12.56
N ARG A 125 11.70 -6.62 13.40
CA ARG A 125 12.46 -7.00 14.61
C ARG A 125 11.59 -7.55 15.74
N SER A 126 10.30 -7.20 15.78
CA SER A 126 9.34 -7.79 16.73
C SER A 126 8.77 -9.15 16.31
N GLY A 127 9.00 -9.58 15.06
CA GLY A 127 8.48 -10.85 14.50
C GLY A 127 9.34 -12.10 14.79
N PHE A 128 10.47 -11.97 15.47
CA PHE A 128 11.40 -13.09 15.73
C PHE A 128 11.40 -13.50 17.21
N PHE A 129 10.33 -14.18 17.66
CA PHE A 129 10.42 -15.04 18.84
C PHE A 129 10.70 -16.47 18.37
N SER A 130 11.97 -16.87 18.39
CA SER A 130 12.37 -18.27 18.28
C SER A 130 11.82 -19.04 19.48
N SER A 131 10.74 -19.79 19.30
CA SER A 131 10.33 -20.85 20.22
C SER A 131 11.27 -22.06 20.05
N GLY A 132 12.48 -21.94 20.59
CA GLY A 132 13.46 -23.02 20.63
C GLY A 132 14.06 -23.14 22.01
N GLY A 133 13.40 -23.90 22.89
CA GLY A 133 13.91 -24.18 24.23
C GLY A 133 13.02 -25.15 25.00
N THR A 134 13.18 -26.45 24.73
CA THR A 134 12.67 -27.50 25.61
C THR A 134 13.56 -27.57 26.86
N PRO A 135 13.04 -27.42 28.09
CA PRO A 135 13.83 -27.69 29.28
C PRO A 135 13.72 -29.17 29.66
N ARG A 136 14.90 -29.79 29.73
CA ARG A 136 15.31 -31.02 30.46
C ARG A 136 14.42 -32.25 30.41
#